data_AF-A0A653DR89-F1
#
_entry.id   AF-A0A653DR89-F1
#
_cell.length_a   1.000
_cell.length_b   1.000
_cell.length_c   1.000
_cell.angle_alpha   90.00
_cell.angle_beta   90.00
_cell.angle_gamma   90.00
#
_symmetry.space_group_name_H-M   'P 1'
#
loop_
_entity.id
_entity.type
_entity.pdbx_description
1 polymer ?
#
loop_
_entity_poly.entity_id
_entity_poly.type
_entity_poly.pdbx_seq_one_letter_code
_entity_poly.pdbx_strand_id
1 'polypeptide(L)'
;MLRQICCYLLAQAAIFSCYALAVDDLPPEFPRCHRNDPQIEKCLMDAAETVRPYLRSGVPGLLPSIQNYTLKEVVMKDGNDALNYKMEMPNVIFYGIDDYQMKRISFDPKTLTFSMEYLLPELLMQGRYNLQGKIFFAPLRGHGTFGVHLSK
;
A
#
# COMPACT_ATOMS: atom_id res chain seq x y z
N MET A 1 33.31 -48.16 19.10
CA MET A 1 32.76 -47.99 17.73
C MET A 1 31.28 -47.63 17.71
N LEU A 2 30.38 -48.35 18.41
CA LEU A 2 28.93 -48.06 18.44
C LEU A 2 28.56 -46.64 18.95
N ARG A 3 29.31 -46.11 19.93
CA ARG A 3 29.13 -44.75 20.46
C ARG A 3 29.47 -43.64 19.45
N GLN A 4 30.46 -43.85 18.57
CA GLN A 4 30.84 -42.88 17.54
C GLN A 4 29.79 -42.78 16.43
N ILE A 5 29.20 -43.92 16.04
CA ILE A 5 28.18 -43.99 15.00
C ILE A 5 26.88 -43.30 15.48
N CYS A 6 26.53 -43.47 16.75
CA CYS A 6 25.35 -42.83 17.36
C CYS A 6 25.46 -41.30 17.37
N CYS A 7 26.63 -40.75 17.73
CA CYS A 7 26.86 -39.30 17.69
C CYS A 7 26.79 -38.73 16.26
N TYR A 8 27.26 -39.48 15.25
CA TYR A 8 27.23 -39.03 13.85
C TYR A 8 25.80 -38.98 13.29
N LEU A 9 24.97 -39.97 13.63
CA LEU A 9 23.55 -40.02 13.23
C LEU A 9 22.71 -38.94 13.94
N LEU A 10 22.96 -38.69 15.23
CA LEU A 10 22.30 -37.60 15.96
C LEU A 10 22.72 -36.21 15.43
N ALA A 11 23.98 -36.05 15.02
CA ALA A 11 24.46 -34.81 14.42
C ALA A 11 23.80 -34.51 13.06
N GLN A 12 23.57 -35.52 12.21
CA GLN A 12 22.87 -35.33 10.93
C GLN A 12 21.39 -34.97 11.11
N ALA A 13 20.70 -35.54 12.13
CA ALA A 13 19.31 -35.20 12.43
C ALA A 13 19.13 -33.76 12.91
N ALA A 14 20.08 -33.23 13.70
CA ALA A 14 20.06 -31.85 14.17
C ALA A 14 20.30 -30.82 13.04
N ILE A 15 21.12 -31.18 12.04
CA ILE A 15 21.40 -30.33 10.87
C ILE A 15 20.17 -30.25 9.94
N PHE A 16 19.41 -31.35 9.79
CA PHE A 16 18.17 -31.34 9.00
C PHE A 16 17.05 -30.51 9.63
N SER A 17 17.03 -30.37 10.96
CA SER A 17 16.01 -29.62 11.70
C SER A 17 16.15 -28.09 11.61
N CYS A 18 17.25 -27.57 11.06
CA CYS A 18 17.56 -26.12 11.09
C CYS A 18 17.14 -25.36 9.81
N TYR A 19 16.61 -26.05 8.80
CA TYR A 19 16.29 -25.43 7.49
C TYR A 19 14.88 -24.83 7.37
N ALA A 20 14.02 -24.94 8.39
CA ALA A 20 12.60 -24.57 8.27
C ALA A 20 12.18 -23.34 9.09
N LEU A 21 13.06 -22.34 9.24
CA LEU A 21 12.64 -21.01 9.70
C LEU A 21 12.55 -20.07 8.49
N ALA A 22 11.54 -20.30 7.65
CA ALA A 22 11.07 -19.28 6.74
C ALA A 22 10.19 -18.32 7.57
N VAL A 23 10.56 -17.04 7.55
CA VAL A 23 9.84 -15.96 8.21
C VAL A 23 8.48 -15.80 7.51
N ASP A 24 7.42 -16.22 8.20
CA ASP A 24 6.04 -16.03 7.74
C ASP A 24 5.51 -14.68 8.24
N ASP A 25 5.99 -13.61 7.61
CA ASP A 25 5.51 -12.23 7.88
C ASP A 25 4.11 -11.97 7.32
N LEU A 26 3.53 -12.90 6.55
CA LEU A 26 2.20 -12.77 5.96
C LEU A 26 1.23 -13.82 6.50
N PRO A 27 -0.06 -13.46 6.68
CA PRO A 27 -1.12 -14.41 7.02
C PRO A 27 -1.17 -15.58 6.03
N PRO A 28 -1.51 -16.80 6.48
CA PRO A 28 -1.56 -17.98 5.62
C PRO A 28 -2.60 -17.87 4.49
N GLU A 29 -3.60 -16.99 4.63
CA GLU A 29 -4.62 -16.71 3.62
C GLU A 29 -4.07 -15.89 2.44
N PHE A 30 -2.90 -15.25 2.57
CA PHE A 30 -2.36 -14.36 1.55
C PHE A 30 -1.52 -15.16 0.54
N PRO A 31 -1.81 -15.07 -0.78
CA PRO A 31 -1.06 -15.80 -1.78
C PRO A 31 0.42 -15.40 -1.81
N ARG A 32 1.31 -16.39 -1.98
CA ARG A 32 2.75 -16.16 -2.09
C ARG A 32 3.20 -16.22 -3.54
N CYS A 33 3.65 -15.08 -4.05
CA CYS A 33 4.19 -14.96 -5.40
C CYS A 33 5.72 -15.05 -5.39
N HIS A 34 6.25 -16.04 -6.09
CA HIS A 34 7.69 -16.24 -6.19
C HIS A 34 8.26 -15.36 -7.30
N ARG A 35 9.36 -14.65 -7.02
CA ARG A 35 9.99 -13.70 -7.95
C ARG A 35 10.41 -14.33 -9.29
N ASN A 36 10.71 -15.63 -9.29
CA ASN A 36 11.16 -16.38 -10.46
C ASN A 36 10.01 -17.08 -11.20
N ASP A 37 8.77 -16.89 -10.75
CA ASP A 37 7.60 -17.47 -11.41
C ASP A 37 7.38 -16.78 -12.77
N PRO A 38 7.37 -17.53 -13.90
CA PRO A 38 7.05 -16.95 -15.20
C PRO A 38 5.65 -16.32 -15.27
N GLN A 39 4.76 -16.65 -14.33
CA GLN A 39 3.41 -16.09 -14.18
C GLN A 39 3.27 -15.18 -12.95
N ILE A 40 4.36 -14.56 -12.50
CA ILE A 40 4.34 -13.65 -11.33
C ILE A 40 3.28 -12.55 -11.43
N GLU A 41 3.09 -11.93 -12.60
CA GLU A 41 2.09 -10.86 -12.76
C GLU A 41 0.67 -11.39 -12.50
N LYS A 42 0.35 -12.60 -12.96
CA LYS A 42 -0.95 -13.25 -12.68
C LYS A 42 -1.08 -13.56 -11.19
N CYS A 43 -0.04 -14.12 -10.57
CA CYS A 43 -0.06 -14.37 -9.14
C CYS A 43 -0.32 -13.08 -8.34
N LEU A 44 0.34 -11.97 -8.71
CA LEU A 44 0.15 -10.68 -8.05
C LEU A 44 -1.26 -10.13 -8.24
N MET A 45 -1.86 -10.31 -9.42
CA MET A 45 -3.26 -9.95 -9.69
C MET A 45 -4.20 -10.73 -8.77
N ASP A 46 -4.05 -12.04 -8.69
CA ASP A 46 -4.87 -12.91 -7.84
C ASP A 46 -4.66 -12.59 -6.35
N ALA A 47 -3.42 -12.26 -5.96
CA ALA A 47 -3.08 -11.82 -4.61
C ALA A 47 -3.77 -10.50 -4.25
N ALA A 48 -3.77 -9.51 -5.15
CA ALA A 48 -4.44 -8.23 -4.94
C ALA A 48 -5.95 -8.43 -4.68
N GLU A 49 -6.61 -9.24 -5.50
CA GLU A 49 -8.04 -9.54 -5.33
C GLU A 49 -8.33 -10.31 -4.03
N THR A 50 -7.44 -11.23 -3.64
CA THR A 50 -7.55 -11.97 -2.36
C THR A 50 -7.40 -11.04 -1.16
N VAL A 51 -6.50 -10.06 -1.24
CA VAL A 51 -6.23 -9.09 -0.16
C VAL A 51 -7.28 -7.99 -0.09
N ARG A 52 -7.98 -7.67 -1.19
CA ARG A 52 -8.99 -6.59 -1.25
C ARG A 52 -9.97 -6.55 -0.06
N PRO A 53 -10.67 -7.65 0.35
CA PRO A 53 -11.58 -7.60 1.49
C PRO A 53 -10.88 -7.24 2.81
N TYR A 54 -9.61 -7.60 2.97
CA TYR A 54 -8.82 -7.29 4.16
C TYR A 54 -8.41 -5.83 4.25
N LEU A 55 -8.46 -5.08 3.14
CA LEU A 55 -8.29 -3.63 3.19
C LEU A 55 -9.41 -2.97 4.00
N ARG A 56 -10.63 -3.51 3.92
CA ARG A 56 -11.78 -3.00 4.68
C ARG A 56 -11.70 -3.40 6.16
N SER A 57 -11.39 -4.65 6.47
CA SER A 57 -11.33 -5.12 7.88
C SER A 57 -10.04 -4.74 8.60
N GLY A 58 -8.96 -4.49 7.85
CA GLY A 58 -7.61 -4.54 8.36
C GLY A 58 -7.15 -5.98 8.65
N VAL A 59 -5.85 -6.12 8.89
CA VAL A 59 -5.16 -7.32 9.35
C VAL A 59 -4.38 -6.95 10.62
N PRO A 60 -4.74 -7.51 11.80
CA PRO A 60 -4.05 -7.22 13.05
C PRO A 60 -2.53 -7.41 12.94
N GLY A 61 -1.75 -6.41 13.35
CA GLY A 61 -0.29 -6.45 13.33
C GLY A 61 0.37 -6.17 11.97
N LEU A 62 -0.37 -6.16 10.86
CA LEU A 62 0.17 -5.92 9.52
C LEU A 62 -0.38 -4.64 8.89
N LEU A 63 -1.70 -4.49 8.80
CA LEU A 63 -2.35 -3.40 8.10
C LEU A 63 -3.61 -2.94 8.84
N PRO A 64 -3.76 -1.66 9.22
CA PRO A 64 -5.02 -1.17 9.75
C PRO A 64 -6.11 -1.18 8.66
N SER A 65 -7.38 -1.10 9.05
CA SER A 65 -8.44 -0.83 8.10
C SER A 65 -8.15 0.48 7.35
N ILE A 66 -8.24 0.45 6.03
CA ILE A 66 -8.14 1.66 5.19
C ILE A 66 -9.51 2.27 4.90
N GLN A 67 -10.59 1.66 5.43
CA GLN A 67 -11.92 2.24 5.37
C GLN A 67 -11.93 3.51 6.24
N ASN A 68 -12.28 4.66 5.64
CA ASN A 68 -12.25 5.97 6.30
C ASN A 68 -10.83 6.40 6.72
N TYR A 69 -9.84 6.10 5.87
CA TYR A 69 -8.45 6.44 6.15
C TYR A 69 -8.26 7.95 6.30
N THR A 70 -7.63 8.36 7.41
CA THR A 70 -7.39 9.76 7.72
C THR A 70 -5.91 10.11 7.53
N LEU A 71 -5.61 10.98 6.57
CA LEU A 71 -4.30 11.61 6.46
C LEU A 71 -4.21 12.79 7.42
N LYS A 72 -3.25 12.71 8.35
CA LYS A 72 -3.04 13.74 9.39
C LYS A 72 -2.82 15.12 8.78
N GLU A 73 -2.06 15.20 7.71
CA GLU A 73 -1.75 16.45 7.03
C GLU A 73 -1.42 16.18 5.57
N VAL A 74 -2.04 16.96 4.69
CA VAL A 74 -1.70 17.03 3.27
C VAL A 74 -1.35 18.46 2.94
N VAL A 75 -0.16 18.69 2.40
CA VAL A 75 0.28 20.02 1.97
C VAL A 75 0.47 20.00 0.46
N MET A 76 -0.30 20.82 -0.24
CA MET A 76 -0.15 21.05 -1.68
C MET A 76 0.46 22.43 -1.88
N LYS A 77 1.59 22.48 -2.59
CA LYS A 77 2.23 23.72 -2.98
C LYS A 77 2.59 23.64 -4.45
N ASP A 78 2.10 24.58 -5.22
CA ASP A 78 2.41 24.68 -6.65
C ASP A 78 2.38 26.15 -7.09
N GLY A 79 2.97 26.43 -8.24
CA GLY A 79 2.86 27.71 -8.91
C GLY A 79 4.12 28.26 -9.57
N ASN A 80 3.94 29.47 -10.10
CA ASN A 80 4.91 30.34 -10.76
C ASN A 80 4.68 31.81 -10.35
N ASP A 81 5.27 32.75 -11.10
CA ASP A 81 5.14 34.19 -10.83
C ASP A 81 3.70 34.71 -10.95
N ALA A 82 2.90 34.13 -11.86
CA ALA A 82 1.53 34.52 -12.12
C ALA A 82 0.52 33.87 -11.14
N LEU A 83 0.80 32.69 -10.62
CA LEU A 83 -0.05 32.03 -9.62
C LEU A 83 0.84 31.18 -8.74
N ASN A 84 0.79 31.37 -7.42
CA ASN A 84 1.34 30.41 -6.48
C ASN A 84 0.43 30.27 -5.28
N TYR A 85 0.41 29.06 -4.74
CA TYR A 85 -0.38 28.75 -3.58
C TYR A 85 0.28 27.67 -2.71
N LYS A 86 -0.10 27.70 -1.43
CA LYS A 86 0.12 26.67 -0.44
C LYS A 86 -1.23 26.37 0.18
N MET A 87 -1.68 25.13 0.07
CA MET A 87 -2.89 24.62 0.66
C MET A 87 -2.54 23.56 1.69
N GLU A 88 -2.86 23.82 2.95
CA GLU A 88 -2.68 22.89 4.06
C GLU A 88 -4.02 22.27 4.39
N MET A 89 -4.08 20.94 4.43
CA MET A 89 -5.29 20.17 4.69
C MET A 89 -5.05 19.18 5.82
N PRO A 90 -5.36 19.56 7.07
CA PRO A 90 -5.24 18.66 8.20
C PRO A 90 -6.43 17.70 8.28
N ASN A 91 -6.15 16.45 8.68
CA ASN A 91 -7.13 15.40 8.93
C ASN A 91 -8.09 15.17 7.73
N VAL A 92 -7.53 14.96 6.54
CA VAL A 92 -8.31 14.62 5.34
C VAL A 92 -8.76 13.17 5.45
N ILE A 93 -10.06 12.93 5.31
CA ILE A 93 -10.65 11.60 5.37
C ILE A 93 -10.96 11.13 3.95
N PHE A 94 -10.54 9.91 3.64
CA PHE A 94 -10.76 9.25 2.36
C PHE A 94 -11.75 8.10 2.50
N TYR A 95 -12.65 7.97 1.53
CA TYR A 95 -13.65 6.92 1.43
C TYR A 95 -13.57 6.26 0.06
N GLY A 96 -13.80 4.94 -0.01
CA GLY A 96 -13.90 4.19 -1.27
C GLY A 96 -12.57 3.66 -1.82
N ILE A 97 -11.45 3.86 -1.11
CA ILE A 97 -10.14 3.30 -1.50
C ILE A 97 -10.16 1.76 -1.48
N ASP A 98 -10.95 1.17 -0.57
CA ASP A 98 -11.05 -0.28 -0.39
C ASP A 98 -11.75 -1.00 -1.57
N ASP A 99 -12.55 -0.29 -2.37
CA ASP A 99 -13.28 -0.85 -3.51
C ASP A 99 -12.55 -0.66 -4.86
N TYR A 100 -11.22 -0.76 -4.82
CA TYR A 100 -10.42 -0.67 -6.03
C TYR A 100 -10.63 -1.89 -6.94
N GLN A 101 -10.49 -1.66 -8.24
CA GLN A 101 -10.46 -2.72 -9.26
C GLN A 101 -9.08 -2.75 -9.91
N MET A 102 -8.32 -3.82 -9.68
CA MET A 102 -7.03 -3.98 -10.33
C MET A 102 -7.24 -4.24 -11.83
N LYS A 103 -6.53 -3.50 -12.68
CA LYS A 103 -6.58 -3.66 -14.14
C LYS A 103 -5.33 -4.33 -14.67
N ARG A 104 -4.16 -3.99 -14.13
CA ARG A 104 -2.89 -4.55 -14.55
C ARG A 104 -1.86 -4.46 -13.45
N ILE A 105 -1.04 -5.49 -13.32
CA ILE A 105 0.21 -5.44 -12.55
C ILE A 105 1.32 -5.87 -13.50
N SER A 106 2.40 -5.10 -13.54
CA SER A 106 3.63 -5.48 -14.23
C SER A 106 4.80 -5.49 -13.27
N PHE A 107 5.68 -6.49 -13.38
CA PHE A 107 6.83 -6.66 -12.51
C PHE A 107 8.10 -6.83 -13.33
N ASP A 108 9.08 -5.94 -13.12
CA ASP A 108 10.42 -6.08 -13.68
C ASP A 108 11.36 -6.72 -12.64
N PRO A 109 11.74 -7.99 -12.79
CA PRO A 109 12.62 -8.67 -11.85
C PRO A 109 14.06 -8.13 -11.84
N LYS A 110 14.50 -7.41 -12.89
CA LYS A 110 15.86 -6.86 -12.97
C LYS A 110 15.99 -5.60 -12.12
N THR A 111 14.98 -4.74 -12.16
CA THR A 111 14.95 -3.48 -11.42
C THR A 111 14.20 -3.60 -10.09
N LEU A 112 13.51 -4.73 -9.85
CA LEU A 112 12.63 -4.96 -8.71
C LEU A 112 11.52 -3.90 -8.60
N THR A 113 11.03 -3.44 -9.75
CA THR A 113 9.96 -2.46 -9.83
C THR A 113 8.64 -3.13 -10.16
N PHE A 114 7.57 -2.64 -9.53
CA PHE A 114 6.21 -3.00 -9.87
C PHE A 114 5.47 -1.76 -10.40
N SER A 115 4.67 -1.95 -11.43
CA SER A 115 3.72 -0.96 -11.93
C SER A 115 2.32 -1.54 -11.79
N MET A 116 1.38 -0.75 -11.27
CA MET A 116 0.01 -1.18 -11.06
C MET A 116 -0.94 -0.16 -11.65
N GLU A 117 -1.89 -0.64 -12.44
CA GLU A 117 -3.01 0.13 -12.94
C GLU A 117 -4.26 -0.36 -12.23
N TYR A 118 -4.94 0.54 -11.52
CA TYR A 118 -6.18 0.26 -10.81
C TYR A 118 -7.20 1.37 -11.06
N LEU A 119 -8.47 1.01 -10.94
CA LEU A 119 -9.60 1.92 -10.98
C LEU A 119 -10.17 2.07 -9.57
N LEU A 120 -10.44 3.29 -9.15
CA LEU A 120 -11.28 3.58 -8.00
C LEU A 120 -12.63 4.04 -8.57
N PRO A 121 -13.70 3.22 -8.47
CA PRO A 121 -15.02 3.58 -8.99
C PRO A 121 -15.54 4.86 -8.34
N GLU A 122 -15.37 4.94 -7.01
CA GLU A 122 -15.84 6.03 -6.19
C GLU A 122 -14.76 6.38 -5.16
N LEU A 123 -14.28 7.63 -5.19
CA LEU A 123 -13.35 8.16 -4.20
C LEU A 123 -13.91 9.48 -3.65
N LEU A 124 -14.20 9.49 -2.35
CA LEU A 124 -14.65 10.69 -1.67
C LEU A 124 -13.58 11.16 -0.67
N MET A 125 -13.27 12.44 -0.74
CA MET A 125 -12.32 13.10 0.16
C MET A 125 -13.04 14.25 0.84
N GLN A 126 -12.93 14.34 2.16
CA GLN A 126 -13.45 15.48 2.89
C GLN A 126 -12.49 15.92 3.97
N GLY A 127 -12.49 17.21 4.26
CA GLY A 127 -11.60 17.77 5.26
C GLY A 127 -11.72 19.27 5.36
N ARG A 128 -10.75 19.85 6.06
CA ARG A 128 -10.57 21.30 6.13
C ARG A 128 -9.36 21.70 5.33
N TYR A 129 -9.36 22.91 4.81
CA TYR A 129 -8.23 23.48 4.10
C TYR A 129 -7.91 24.89 4.62
N ASN A 130 -6.64 25.24 4.52
CA ASN A 130 -6.12 26.59 4.69
C ASN A 130 -5.27 26.92 3.46
N LEU A 131 -5.77 27.82 2.62
CA LEU A 131 -5.17 28.25 1.36
C LEU A 131 -4.55 29.63 1.52
N GLN A 132 -3.28 29.74 1.12
CA GLN A 132 -2.53 30.99 1.09
C GLN A 132 -1.72 31.08 -0.20
N GLY A 133 -1.69 32.23 -0.84
CA GLY A 133 -1.00 32.40 -2.11
C GLY A 133 -1.13 33.78 -2.71
N LYS A 134 -0.81 33.90 -3.99
CA LYS A 134 -1.07 35.09 -4.81
C LYS A 134 -1.42 34.72 -6.25
N ILE A 135 -2.29 35.51 -6.85
CA ILE A 135 -2.58 35.53 -8.29
C ILE A 135 -2.07 36.87 -8.82
N PHE A 136 -1.00 36.83 -9.62
CA PHE A 136 -0.18 37.96 -10.01
C PHE A 136 0.25 38.77 -8.78
N PHE A 137 -0.38 39.92 -8.56
CA PHE A 137 -0.15 40.81 -7.42
C PHE A 137 -1.25 40.70 -6.34
N ALA A 138 -2.37 40.05 -6.64
CA ALA A 138 -3.51 39.94 -5.73
C ALA A 138 -3.30 38.80 -4.72
N PRO A 139 -3.51 39.04 -3.41
CA PRO A 139 -3.40 38.00 -2.40
C PRO A 139 -4.55 36.98 -2.53
N LEU A 140 -4.19 35.69 -2.51
CA LEU A 140 -5.14 34.58 -2.46
C LEU A 140 -5.16 34.00 -1.05
N ARG A 141 -6.30 34.06 -0.38
CA ARG A 141 -6.49 33.49 0.96
C ARG A 141 -7.86 32.85 1.04
N GLY A 142 -7.94 31.69 1.67
CA GLY A 142 -9.21 31.02 1.91
C GLY A 142 -9.04 29.94 2.97
N HIS A 143 -10.08 29.70 3.76
CA HIS A 143 -10.10 28.58 4.69
C HIS A 143 -11.54 28.08 4.79
N GLY A 144 -11.71 26.80 5.06
CA GLY A 144 -13.04 26.21 5.16
C GLY A 144 -13.00 24.69 5.12
N THR A 145 -14.15 24.12 4.84
CA THR A 145 -14.32 22.69 4.58
C THR A 145 -14.38 22.42 3.09
N PHE A 146 -13.90 21.25 2.68
CA PHE A 146 -14.06 20.76 1.32
C PHE A 146 -14.64 19.34 1.33
N GLY A 147 -15.35 19.03 0.26
CA GLY A 147 -15.78 17.68 -0.11
C GLY A 147 -15.50 17.51 -1.59
N VAL A 148 -14.74 16.49 -1.96
CA VAL A 148 -14.40 16.16 -3.34
C VAL A 148 -14.88 14.75 -3.59
N HIS A 149 -15.64 14.59 -4.66
CA HIS A 149 -16.18 13.32 -5.10
C HIS A 149 -15.62 13.04 -6.49
N LEU A 150 -14.82 11.99 -6.61
CA LEU A 150 -14.23 11.53 -7.86
C LEU A 150 -14.86 10.19 -8.22
N SER A 151 -15.61 10.18 -9.31
CA SER A 151 -16.23 8.99 -9.90
C SER A 151 -15.72 8.82 -11.32
N LYS A 152 -15.35 7.60 -11.72
CA LYS A 152 -14.87 7.29 -13.08
C LYS A 152 -15.72 6.24 -13.76
#